data_AF-A0A505DIC4-F1
#
_entry.id   AF-A0A505DIC4-F1
#
_cell.length_a   1.000
_cell.length_b   1.000
_cell.length_c   1.000
_cell.angle_alpha   90.00
_cell.angle_beta   90.00
_cell.angle_gamma   90.00
#
_symmetry.space_group_name_H-M   'P 1'
#
loop_
_entity.id
_entity.type
_entity.pdbx_description
1 polymer ?
#
loop_
_entity_poly.entity_id
_entity_poly.type
_entity_poly.pdbx_seq_one_letter_code
_entity_poly.pdbx_strand_id
1 'polypeptide(L)' 'MSLGMQIRRLREDRGYSLEELAERSGLSFRGLIYIEHGQRSPSVLTLLDIASGLDVEPGELVNHVAQEGSGESAPQ' A
#
# COMPACT_ATOMS: atom_id res chain seq x y z
N MET A 1 -1.10 -11.39 1.93
CA MET A 1 0.03 -10.44 1.77
C MET A 1 -0.55 -9.09 2.11
N SER A 2 -0.04 -8.39 3.12
CA SER A 2 -0.64 -7.14 3.57
C SER A 2 -0.45 -6.03 2.53
N LEU A 3 -1.35 -5.04 2.56
CA LEU A 3 -1.27 -3.83 1.74
C LEU A 3 0.11 -3.14 1.86
N GLY A 4 0.64 -3.03 3.08
CA GLY A 4 1.95 -2.43 3.34
C GLY A 4 3.10 -3.19 2.65
N MET A 5 3.07 -4.53 2.67
CA MET A 5 4.05 -5.34 1.95
C MET A 5 3.93 -5.19 0.43
N GLN A 6 2.72 -5.06 -0.10
CA GLN A 6 2.52 -4.84 -1.54
C GLN A 6 3.04 -3.47 -1.98
N ILE A 7 2.79 -2.42 -1.20
CA ILE A 7 3.35 -1.08 -1.44
C ILE A 7 4.89 -1.14 -1.43
N ARG A 8 5.47 -1.79 -0.42
CA ARG A 8 6.93 -1.98 -0.33
C ARG A 8 7.49 -2.68 -1.56
N ARG A 9 6.86 -3.77 -1.98
CA ARG A 9 7.29 -4.54 -3.16
C ARG A 9 7.30 -3.67 -4.40
N LEU A 10 6.19 -2.99 -4.69
CA LEU A 10 6.09 -2.12 -5.87
C LEU A 10 7.10 -0.98 -5.81
N ARG A 11 7.37 -0.42 -4.62
CA ARG A 11 8.42 0.59 -4.43
C ARG A 11 9.80 0.06 -4.80
N GLU A 12 10.14 -1.13 -4.32
CA GLU A 12 11.43 -1.78 -4.60
C GLU A 12 11.55 -2.18 -6.08
N ASP A 13 10.47 -2.68 -6.70
CA ASP A 13 10.42 -3.01 -8.14
C ASP A 13 10.65 -1.77 -9.02
N ARG A 14 10.26 -0.58 -8.55
CA ARG A 14 10.54 0.72 -9.20
C ARG A 14 11.92 1.28 -8.88
N GLY A 15 12.68 0.66 -7.97
CA GLY A 15 13.98 1.16 -7.52
C GLY A 15 13.90 2.42 -6.65
N TYR A 16 12.72 2.72 -6.09
CA TYR A 16 12.54 3.91 -5.26
C TYR A 16 12.99 3.65 -3.82
N SER A 17 13.68 4.63 -3.24
CA SER A 17 13.86 4.69 -1.79
C SER A 17 12.54 5.07 -1.12
N LEU A 18 12.45 4.87 0.20
CA LEU A 18 11.32 5.38 0.98
C LEU A 18 11.20 6.91 0.90
N GLU A 19 12.32 7.63 0.84
CA GLU A 19 12.35 9.10 0.72
C GLU A 19 11.78 9.53 -0.64
N GLU A 20 12.21 8.85 -1.71
CA GLU A 20 11.74 9.10 -3.07
C GLU A 20 10.23 8.89 -3.19
N LEU A 21 9.71 7.76 -2.70
CA LEU A 21 8.26 7.51 -2.76
C LEU A 21 7.50 8.51 -1.89
N ALA A 22 8.01 8.86 -0.72
CA ALA A 22 7.37 9.86 0.15
C ALA A 22 7.25 11.21 -0.57
N GLU A 23 8.30 11.67 -1.22
CA GLU A 23 8.28 12.91 -2.03
C GLU A 23 7.28 12.82 -3.18
N ARG A 24 7.35 11.76 -3.99
CA ARG A 24 6.46 11.57 -5.15
C ARG A 24 4.98 11.49 -4.78
N SER A 25 4.69 10.88 -3.64
CA SER A 25 3.31 10.70 -3.14
C SER A 25 2.85 11.84 -2.23
N GLY A 26 3.67 12.86 -1.99
CA GLY A 26 3.33 13.96 -1.09
C GLY A 26 3.14 13.55 0.37
N LEU A 27 3.64 12.38 0.76
CA LEU A 27 3.53 11.81 2.09
C LEU A 27 4.74 12.14 2.95
N SER A 28 4.53 12.18 4.26
CA SER A 28 5.67 12.19 5.18
C SER A 28 6.40 10.84 5.13
N PHE A 29 7.73 10.88 5.12
CA PHE A 29 8.59 9.69 5.19
C PHE A 29 8.19 8.72 6.32
N ARG A 30 7.96 9.25 7.53
CA ARG A 30 7.49 8.43 8.68
C ARG A 30 6.12 7.79 8.44
N GLY A 31 5.20 8.53 7.81
CA GLY A 31 3.88 8.02 7.46
C GLY A 31 3.97 6.82 6.52
N LEU A 32 4.83 6.92 5.49
CA LEU A 32 5.08 5.83 4.55
C LEU A 32 5.69 4.60 5.24
N ILE A 33 6.66 4.78 6.14
CA ILE A 33 7.23 3.68 6.96
C ILE A 33 6.14 2.95 7.75
N TYR A 34 5.27 3.69 8.43
CA TYR A 34 4.19 3.09 9.22
C TYR A 34 3.19 2.33 8.34
N ILE A 35 2.95 2.80 7.11
CA ILE A 35 2.08 2.12 6.15
C ILE A 35 2.74 0.83 5.64
N GLU A 36 4.01 0.87 5.19
CA GLU A 36 4.71 -0.32 4.68
C GLU A 36 4.85 -1.42 5.73
N HIS A 37 5.03 -1.04 7.01
CA HIS A 37 5.08 -2.00 8.12
C HIS A 37 3.70 -2.42 8.66
N GLY A 38 2.60 -1.94 8.08
CA GLY A 38 1.24 -2.26 8.51
C GLY A 38 0.84 -1.69 9.88
N GLN A 39 1.62 -0.74 10.42
CA GLN A 39 1.34 -0.07 11.69
C GLN A 39 0.25 1.00 11.56
N ARG A 40 -0.02 1.46 10.33
CA ARG A 40 -1.08 2.42 10.01
C ARG A 40 -1.82 2.01 8.75
N SER A 41 -3.14 1.97 8.82
CA SER A 41 -3.98 1.82 7.62
C SER A 41 -4.08 3.17 6.87
N PRO A 42 -3.74 3.23 5.58
CA PRO A 42 -3.90 4.45 4.78
C PRO A 42 -5.38 4.75 4.53
N SER A 43 -5.72 6.03 4.37
CA SER A 43 -7.02 6.43 3.83
C SER A 43 -7.09 6.11 2.33
N VAL A 44 -8.30 6.15 1.74
CA VAL A 44 -8.45 5.98 0.27
C VAL A 44 -7.63 7.03 -0.49
N LEU A 45 -7.66 8.30 -0.04
CA LEU A 45 -6.86 9.37 -0.67
C LEU A 45 -5.37 9.07 -0.59
N THR A 46 -4.89 8.67 0.59
CA THR A 46 -3.50 8.25 0.79
C THR A 46 -3.10 7.09 -0.12
N LEU A 47 -4.00 6.15 -0.36
CA LEU A 47 -3.75 5.02 -1.25
C LEU A 47 -3.63 5.47 -2.71
N LEU A 48 -4.47 6.42 -3.14
CA LEU A 48 -4.37 7.05 -4.46
C LEU A 48 -3.08 7.85 -4.63
N ASP A 49 -2.66 8.59 -3.60
CA ASP A 49 -1.40 9.33 -3.59
C ASP A 49 -0.18 8.39 -3.72
N ILE A 50 -0.21 7.26 -3.00
CA ILE A 50 0.83 6.22 -3.11
C ILE A 50 0.83 5.59 -4.49
N ALA A 51 -0.34 5.26 -5.06
CA ALA A 51 -0.45 4.70 -6.40
C ALA A 51 0.11 5.67 -7.45
N SER A 52 -0.23 6.96 -7.34
CA SER A 52 0.32 8.04 -8.16
C SER A 52 1.84 8.13 -8.03
N GLY A 53 2.38 8.12 -6.81
CA GLY A 53 3.82 8.19 -6.58
C GLY A 53 4.60 6.96 -7.06
N LEU A 54 3.94 5.79 -7.11
CA LEU A 54 4.45 4.55 -7.69
C LEU A 54 4.22 4.44 -9.20
N ASP A 55 3.42 5.32 -9.78
CA ASP A 55 3.01 5.28 -11.20
C ASP A 55 2.37 3.92 -11.58
N VAL A 56 1.43 3.47 -10.73
CA VAL A 56 0.63 2.25 -10.89
C VAL A 56 -0.86 2.54 -10.76
N GLU A 57 -1.70 1.65 -11.26
CA GLU A 57 -3.13 1.72 -10.99
C GLU A 57 -3.44 1.38 -9.52
N PRO A 58 -4.39 2.07 -8.85
CA PRO A 58 -4.71 1.79 -7.44
C PRO A 58 -5.11 0.33 -7.17
N GLY A 59 -5.68 -0.36 -8.18
CA GLY A 59 -6.00 -1.78 -8.12
C GLY A 59 -4.78 -2.67 -7.85
N GLU A 60 -3.60 -2.29 -8.34
CA GLU A 60 -2.36 -3.06 -8.15
C GLU A 60 -1.91 -3.09 -6.69
N LEU A 61 -2.27 -2.07 -5.89
CA LEU A 61 -2.01 -2.02 -4.46
C LEU A 61 -2.88 -3.02 -3.68
N VAL A 62 -4.11 -3.27 -4.14
CA VAL A 62 -5.13 -4.05 -3.41
C VAL A 62 -5.36 -5.46 -3.96
N ASN A 63 -4.80 -5.80 -5.14
CA ASN A 63 -4.98 -7.10 -5.80
C ASN A 63 -4.66 -8.33 -4.92
N HIS A 64 -3.86 -8.17 -3.86
CA HIS A 64 -3.48 -9.26 -2.95
C HIS A 64 -4.15 -9.21 -1.57
N VAL A 65 -4.92 -8.15 -1.28
CA VAL A 65 -5.68 -7.99 -0.02
C VAL A 65 -7.01 -8.74 -0.10
N ALA A 66 -7.51 -9.03 -1.31
CA ALA A 66 -8.78 -9.72 -1.55
C ALA A 66 -8.85 -11.19 -1.06
N GLN A 67 -7.76 -11.75 -0.52
CA GLN A 67 -7.75 -13.12 0.03
C GLN A 67 -7.82 -13.23 1.55
N GLU A 68 -7.86 -12.12 2.30
CA GLU A 68 -7.95 -12.15 3.78
C GLU A 68 -9.40 -11.98 4.29
N GLY A 69 -10.38 -12.45 3.51
CA GLY A 69 -11.82 -12.34 3.81
C GLY A 69 -12.65 -13.62 3.68
N SER A 70 -12.04 -14.79 3.47
CA SER A 70 -12.74 -16.09 3.59
C SER A 70 -12.71 -16.60 5.03
N GLY A 71 -13.25 -15.78 5.94
CA GLY A 71 -13.78 -16.25 7.21
C GLY A 71 -15.19 -16.76 6.97
N GLU A 72 -15.29 -18.02 6.55
CA GLU A 72 -16.54 -18.77 6.54
C GLU A 72 -17.22 -18.66 7.91
N SER A 73 -18.48 -18.22 7.93
CA SER A 73 -19.47 -18.80 8.83
C SER A 73 -20.71 -19.06 8.01
N ALA A 74 -20.86 -20.34 7.72
CA ALA A 74 -21.89 -21.01 6.96
C ALA A 74 -23.33 -20.75 7.50
N PRO A 75 -24.38 -21.14 6.76
CA PRO A 75 -25.75 -20.74 7.02
C PRO A 75 -26.36 -21.48 8.21
N GLN A 76 -27.24 -20.81 8.95
CA GLN A 76 -28.39 -21.41 9.63
C GLN A 76 -29.60 -20.52 9.46
#